data_AF-A0A8S8XY69-F1
#
_entry.id   AF-A0A8S8XY69-F1
#
_cell.length_a   1.000
_cell.length_b   1.000
_cell.length_c   1.000
_cell.angle_alpha   90.00
_cell.angle_beta   90.00
_cell.angle_gamma   90.00
#
_symmetry.space_group_name_H-M   'P 1'
#
loop_
_entity.id
_entity.type
_entity.pdbx_description
1 polymer ?
#
loop_
_entity_poly.entity_id
_entity_poly.type
_entity_poly.pdbx_seq_one_letter_code
_entity_poly.pdbx_strand_id
1 'polypeptide(L)'
;MSEVCQITGLTEDNVAKLSYLHKHLTEGSEIPIPDEKSLNGFIKPLENTVSSNRIHNSEQKRKDGLLKHLEKSIASKFEGAKLSPFGSAESGLSLREEILICAYKSRTLTKRKPSNESVEC
;
A
#
# COMPACT_ATOMS: atom_id res chain seq x y z
N MET A 1 2.46 3.76 -46.34
CA MET A 1 2.91 4.17 -44.99
C MET A 1 1.65 4.15 -44.14
N SER A 2 1.55 3.25 -43.17
CA SER A 2 0.36 3.15 -42.31
C SER A 2 0.25 4.42 -41.46
N GLU A 3 -0.90 5.06 -41.47
CA GLU A 3 -1.13 6.23 -40.64
C GLU A 3 -1.18 5.80 -39.17
N VAL A 4 -0.41 6.49 -38.33
CA VAL A 4 -0.36 6.23 -36.90
C VAL A 4 -1.28 7.23 -36.22
N CYS A 5 -2.14 6.78 -35.30
CA CYS A 5 -3.00 7.66 -34.54
C CYS A 5 -2.15 8.64 -33.69
N GLN A 6 -2.35 9.95 -33.85
CA GLN A 6 -1.58 10.97 -33.15
C GLN A 6 -1.86 11.00 -31.63
N ILE A 7 -3.05 10.54 -31.21
CA ILE A 7 -3.48 10.56 -29.80
C ILE A 7 -2.96 9.33 -29.06
N THR A 8 -3.03 8.15 -29.67
CA THR A 8 -2.72 6.87 -29.01
C THR A 8 -1.42 6.23 -29.47
N GLY A 9 -0.83 6.69 -30.58
CA GLY A 9 0.37 6.11 -31.18
C GLY A 9 0.14 4.74 -31.84
N LEU A 10 -1.11 4.29 -31.97
CA LEU A 10 -1.44 2.98 -32.53
C LEU A 10 -1.47 3.01 -34.07
N THR A 11 -0.95 1.94 -34.69
CA THR A 11 -1.12 1.65 -36.11
C THR A 11 -2.53 1.13 -36.39
N GLU A 12 -3.01 1.23 -37.63
CA GLU A 12 -4.36 0.78 -38.04
C GLU A 12 -4.68 -0.66 -37.59
N ASP A 13 -3.74 -1.61 -37.74
CA ASP A 13 -3.92 -2.99 -37.29
C ASP A 13 -4.13 -3.10 -35.77
N ASN A 14 -3.46 -2.25 -35.00
CA ASN A 14 -3.58 -2.22 -33.55
C ASN A 14 -4.84 -1.47 -33.09
N VAL A 15 -5.31 -0.49 -33.86
CA VAL A 15 -6.62 0.15 -33.64
C VAL A 15 -7.74 -0.88 -33.80
N ALA A 16 -7.66 -1.76 -34.81
CA ALA A 16 -8.66 -2.82 -34.98
C ALA A 16 -8.67 -3.82 -33.81
N LYS A 17 -7.49 -4.21 -33.31
CA LYS A 17 -7.36 -5.15 -32.19
C LYS A 17 -7.72 -4.54 -30.83
N LEU A 18 -7.40 -3.26 -30.64
CA LEU A 18 -7.58 -2.53 -29.39
C LEU A 18 -8.65 -1.45 -29.54
N SER A 19 -9.69 -1.73 -30.33
CA SER A 19 -10.72 -0.75 -30.70
C SER A 19 -11.40 -0.12 -29.48
N TYR A 20 -11.67 -0.92 -28.45
CA TYR A 20 -12.24 -0.44 -27.19
C TYR A 20 -11.32 0.55 -26.46
N LEU A 21 -10.04 0.21 -26.31
CA LEU A 21 -9.05 1.07 -25.65
C LEU A 21 -8.81 2.35 -26.46
N HIS A 22 -8.63 2.20 -27.76
CA HIS A 22 -8.45 3.32 -28.68
C HIS A 22 -9.62 4.30 -28.56
N LYS A 23 -10.85 3.79 -28.65
CA LYS A 23 -12.09 4.55 -28.49
C LYS A 23 -12.13 5.30 -27.15
N HIS A 24 -11.81 4.62 -26.05
CA HIS A 24 -11.86 5.21 -24.72
C HIS A 24 -10.84 6.35 -24.52
N LEU A 25 -9.66 6.24 -25.15
CA LEU A 25 -8.60 7.24 -25.07
C LEU A 25 -8.82 8.41 -26.05
N THR A 26 -9.40 8.17 -27.23
CA THR A 26 -9.62 9.22 -28.24
C THR A 26 -10.90 9.99 -28.05
N GLU A 27 -11.97 9.34 -27.59
CA GLU A 27 -13.28 9.98 -27.44
C GLU A 27 -13.45 10.70 -26.10
N GLY A 28 -12.43 10.66 -25.23
CA GLY A 28 -12.42 11.37 -23.97
C GLY A 28 -13.62 10.98 -23.10
N SER A 29 -13.46 9.95 -22.27
CA SER A 29 -14.45 9.74 -21.22
C SER A 29 -14.38 10.88 -20.21
N GLU A 30 -15.17 11.93 -20.47
CA GLU A 30 -15.50 12.94 -19.49
C GLU A 30 -16.24 12.22 -18.36
N ILE A 31 -15.54 12.01 -17.24
CA ILE A 31 -16.18 11.55 -16.02
C ILE A 31 -17.08 12.71 -15.58
N PRO A 32 -18.41 12.57 -15.61
CA PRO A 32 -19.30 13.65 -15.23
C PRO A 32 -18.98 14.03 -13.79
N ILE A 33 -18.80 15.32 -13.55
CA ILE A 33 -18.55 15.82 -12.19
C ILE A 33 -19.82 15.52 -11.38
N PRO A 34 -19.72 14.70 -10.32
CA PRO A 34 -20.88 14.36 -9.52
C PRO A 34 -21.42 15.60 -8.82
N ASP A 35 -22.74 15.68 -8.67
CA ASP A 35 -23.38 16.74 -7.91
C ASP A 35 -23.04 16.63 -6.41
N GLU A 36 -23.06 17.76 -5.70
CA GLU A 36 -22.73 17.81 -4.27
C GLU A 36 -23.63 16.90 -3.42
N LYS A 37 -24.90 16.66 -3.81
CA LYS A 37 -25.79 15.76 -3.06
C LYS A 37 -25.34 14.32 -3.19
N SER A 38 -24.95 13.89 -4.39
CA SER A 38 -24.33 12.58 -4.63
C SER A 38 -23.05 12.42 -3.83
N LEU A 39 -22.16 13.42 -3.81
CA LEU A 39 -20.93 13.40 -3.01
C LEU A 39 -21.20 13.27 -1.51
N ASN A 40 -22.16 14.04 -0.99
CA ASN A 40 -22.56 13.98 0.42
C ASN A 40 -23.18 12.63 0.80
N GLY A 41 -23.78 11.91 -0.17
CA GLY A 41 -24.29 10.56 0.01
C GLY A 41 -23.20 9.53 0.38
N PHE A 42 -21.94 9.78 0.02
CA PHE A 42 -20.82 8.87 0.33
C PHE A 42 -20.21 9.06 1.71
N ILE A 43 -20.46 10.20 2.38
CA ILE A 43 -19.85 10.51 3.68
C ILE A 43 -20.20 9.42 4.71
N LYS A 44 -21.48 9.15 4.92
CA LYS A 44 -21.93 8.13 5.90
C LYS A 44 -21.41 6.72 5.59
N PRO A 45 -21.51 6.20 4.35
CA PRO A 45 -20.90 4.92 3.99
C PRO A 45 -19.40 4.85 4.27
N LEU A 46 -18.65 5.92 3.98
CA LEU A 46 -17.20 5.97 4.23
C LEU A 46 -16.90 5.98 5.74
N GLU A 47 -17.61 6.81 6.52
CA GLU A 47 -17.48 6.84 7.98
C GLU A 47 -17.82 5.48 8.62
N ASN A 48 -18.87 4.82 8.13
CA ASN A 48 -19.24 3.47 8.57
C ASN A 48 -18.15 2.43 8.21
N THR A 49 -17.54 2.57 7.04
CA THR A 49 -16.45 1.68 6.61
C THR A 49 -15.21 1.88 7.48
N VAL A 50 -14.83 3.14 7.75
CA VAL A 50 -13.69 3.46 8.61
C VAL A 50 -13.94 3.01 10.05
N SER A 51 -15.13 3.25 10.59
CA SER A 51 -15.46 2.85 11.97
C SER A 51 -15.54 1.34 12.16
N SER A 52 -16.11 0.59 11.20
CA SER A 52 -16.20 -0.87 11.25
C SER A 52 -14.84 -1.57 11.12
N ASN A 53 -13.90 -0.95 10.42
CA ASN A 53 -12.54 -1.45 10.23
C ASN A 53 -11.52 -0.86 11.22
N ARG A 54 -11.94 0.03 12.12
CA ARG A 54 -11.05 0.63 13.11
C ARG A 54 -10.47 -0.47 14.00
N ILE A 55 -9.15 -0.53 14.07
CA ILE A 55 -8.45 -1.49 14.92
C ILE A 55 -8.81 -1.19 16.38
N HIS A 56 -9.38 -2.19 17.06
CA HIS A 56 -9.68 -2.09 18.48
C HIS A 56 -8.39 -2.27 19.31
N ASN A 57 -8.29 -1.60 20.45
CA ASN A 57 -7.12 -1.66 21.34
C ASN A 57 -6.76 -3.11 21.76
N SER A 58 -7.75 -4.01 21.82
CA SER A 58 -7.52 -5.44 22.11
C SER A 58 -6.74 -6.15 21.00
N GLU A 59 -7.04 -5.85 19.74
CA GLU A 59 -6.35 -6.43 18.58
C GLU A 59 -4.91 -5.92 18.52
N GLN A 60 -4.69 -4.64 18.80
CA GLN A 60 -3.35 -4.06 18.86
C GLN A 60 -2.49 -4.76 19.93
N LYS A 61 -3.02 -4.97 21.14
CA LYS A 61 -2.34 -5.73 22.19
C LYS A 61 -2.01 -7.16 21.78
N ARG A 62 -2.89 -7.81 21.01
CA ARG A 62 -2.66 -9.17 20.48
C ARG A 62 -1.53 -9.17 19.45
N LYS A 63 -1.50 -8.19 18.54
CA LYS A 63 -0.43 -7.99 17.55
C LYS A 63 0.92 -7.76 18.24
N ASP A 64 0.97 -6.90 19.26
CA ASP A 64 2.19 -6.62 20.03
C ASP A 64 2.70 -7.87 20.77
N GLY A 65 1.79 -8.67 21.33
CA GLY A 65 2.13 -9.94 21.97
C GLY A 65 2.75 -10.94 20.98
N LEU A 66 2.18 -11.04 19.77
CA LEU A 66 2.70 -11.88 18.70
C LEU A 66 4.11 -11.43 18.28
N LEU A 67 4.31 -10.12 18.09
CA LEU A 67 5.59 -9.56 17.67
C LEU A 67 6.67 -9.83 18.71
N LYS A 68 6.38 -9.63 20.01
CA LYS A 68 7.32 -9.98 21.10
C LYS A 68 7.65 -11.47 21.15
N HIS A 69 6.69 -12.34 20.84
CA HIS A 69 6.92 -13.78 20.80
C HIS A 69 7.83 -14.17 19.63
N LEU A 70 7.60 -13.56 18.46
CA LEU A 70 8.43 -13.74 17.27
C LEU A 70 9.84 -13.20 17.49
N GLU A 71 10.00 -12.03 18.11
CA GLU A 71 11.30 -11.46 18.48
C GLU A 71 12.10 -12.42 19.35
N LYS A 72 11.49 -12.98 20.41
CA LYS A 72 12.17 -13.96 21.28
C LYS A 72 12.57 -15.22 20.51
N SER A 73 11.68 -15.72 19.66
CA SER A 73 11.92 -16.92 18.85
C SER A 73 13.06 -16.72 17.85
N ILE A 74 13.11 -15.56 17.18
CA ILE A 74 14.16 -15.24 16.21
C ILE A 74 15.47 -14.91 16.91
N ALA A 75 15.45 -14.15 18.02
CA ALA A 75 16.64 -13.84 18.80
C ALA A 75 17.35 -15.10 19.32
N SER A 76 16.59 -16.17 19.64
CA SER A 76 17.18 -17.47 20.03
C SER A 76 17.97 -18.16 18.91
N LYS A 77 17.69 -17.84 17.63
CA LYS A 77 18.30 -18.47 16.45
C LYS A 77 19.33 -17.55 15.76
N PHE A 78 19.13 -16.24 15.85
CA PHE A 78 19.93 -15.24 15.16
C PHE A 78 20.32 -14.12 16.12
N GLU A 79 21.54 -14.19 16.64
CA GLU A 79 22.09 -13.17 17.53
C GLU A 79 22.22 -11.82 16.79
N GLY A 80 21.65 -10.76 17.38
CA GLY A 80 21.62 -9.42 16.79
C GLY A 80 20.53 -9.18 15.73
N ALA A 81 19.61 -10.13 15.53
CA ALA A 81 18.42 -9.91 14.71
C ALA A 81 17.39 -9.06 15.46
N LYS A 82 16.79 -8.09 14.75
CA LYS A 82 15.70 -7.24 15.23
C LYS A 82 14.51 -7.38 14.29
N LEU A 83 13.32 -7.28 14.86
CA LEU A 83 12.07 -7.18 14.11
C LEU A 83 11.54 -5.76 14.24
N SER A 84 11.07 -5.19 13.14
CA SER A 84 10.28 -3.97 13.16
C SER A 84 8.97 -4.20 12.41
N PRO A 85 7.82 -3.83 12.98
CA PRO A 85 6.61 -3.70 12.18
C PRO A 85 6.81 -2.56 11.17
N PHE A 86 6.24 -2.71 9.97
CA PHE A 86 6.26 -1.66 8.94
C PHE A 86 4.96 -1.68 8.12
N GLY A 87 4.80 -0.72 7.23
CA GLY A 87 3.65 -0.64 6.31
C GLY A 87 2.35 -0.28 7.04
N SER A 88 1.24 -0.89 6.62
CA SER A 88 -0.10 -0.55 7.12
C SER A 88 -0.28 -0.77 8.63
N ALA A 89 0.56 -1.61 9.24
CA ALA A 89 0.57 -1.84 10.67
C ALA A 89 1.16 -0.65 11.46
N GLU A 90 2.09 0.09 10.86
CA GLU A 90 2.71 1.28 11.46
C GLU A 90 1.89 2.55 11.17
N SER A 91 1.35 2.67 9.95
CA SER A 91 0.54 3.83 9.56
C SER A 91 -0.87 3.86 10.16
N GLY A 92 -1.28 2.79 10.87
CA GLY A 92 -2.62 2.68 11.46
C GLY A 92 -3.75 2.49 10.44
N LEU A 93 -3.41 2.26 9.16
CA LEU A 93 -4.34 2.03 8.05
C LEU A 93 -4.54 0.54 7.74
N SER A 94 -4.03 -0.36 8.58
CA SER A 94 -4.24 -1.79 8.45
C SER A 94 -5.72 -2.11 8.56
N LEU A 95 -6.28 -2.57 7.44
CA LEU A 95 -7.46 -3.42 7.47
C LEU A 95 -7.09 -4.74 8.17
N ARG A 96 -8.10 -5.46 8.65
CA ARG A 96 -7.93 -6.61 9.56
C ARG A 96 -6.85 -7.61 9.09
N GLU A 97 -6.24 -8.23 10.09
CA GLU A 97 -5.51 -9.52 10.03
C GLU A 97 -4.05 -9.56 9.57
N GLU A 98 -3.53 -8.61 8.80
CA GLU A 98 -2.13 -8.69 8.33
C GLU A 98 -1.16 -7.81 9.15
N ILE A 99 0.04 -8.33 9.39
CA ILE A 99 1.17 -7.60 9.96
C ILE A 99 2.37 -7.84 9.06
N LEU A 100 2.87 -6.77 8.45
CA LEU A 100 4.13 -6.81 7.74
C LEU A 100 5.25 -6.56 8.76
N ILE A 101 6.20 -7.49 8.83
CA ILE A 101 7.32 -7.46 9.76
C ILE A 101 8.61 -7.54 8.94
N CYS A 102 9.49 -6.57 9.14
CA CYS A 102 10.81 -6.57 8.55
C CYS A 102 11.81 -7.12 9.58
N ALA A 103 12.54 -8.17 9.19
CA ALA A 103 13.61 -8.74 10.00
C ALA A 103 14.94 -8.28 9.44
N TYR A 104 15.75 -7.61 10.26
CA TYR A 104 17.08 -7.16 9.88
C TYR A 104 18.10 -7.51 10.94
N LYS A 105 19.34 -7.74 10.51
CA LYS A 105 20.46 -7.97 11.42
C LYS A 105 21.26 -6.68 11.55
N SER A 106 21.09 -5.98 12.66
CA SER A 106 21.90 -4.80 12.94
C SER A 106 23.36 -5.22 13.10
N ARG A 107 24.25 -4.79 12.20
CA ARG A 107 25.70 -4.88 12.44
C ARG A 107 26.00 -3.93 13.58
N THR A 108 26.37 -4.45 14.74
CA THR A 108 26.93 -3.64 15.83
C THR A 108 28.30 -3.12 15.39
N LEU A 109 28.29 -2.02 14.64
CA LEU A 109 29.49 -1.21 14.44
C LEU A 109 29.84 -0.60 15.81
N THR A 110 30.92 -1.11 16.39
CA THR A 110 31.68 -0.44 17.44
C THR A 110 31.89 1.03 17.06
N LYS A 111 31.20 1.93 17.79
CA LYS A 111 31.39 3.38 17.87
C LYS A 111 31.93 4.09 16.60
N ARG A 112 31.08 4.49 15.67
CA ARG A 112 31.24 5.76 14.91
C ARG A 112 29.88 6.43 14.67
N LYS A 113 29.89 7.76 14.72
CA LYS A 113 28.79 8.74 14.67
C LYS A 113 27.76 8.51 13.54
N PRO A 114 26.54 9.09 13.66
CA PRO A 114 25.40 8.75 12.83
C PRO A 114 25.56 9.38 11.44
N SER A 115 25.52 8.55 10.41
CA SER A 115 25.18 8.98 9.07
C SER A 115 24.01 8.11 8.64
N ASN A 116 22.86 8.76 8.42
CA ASN A 116 21.62 8.25 7.85
C ASN A 116 21.69 6.79 7.41
N GLU A 117 21.23 5.89 8.27
CA GLU A 117 20.97 4.51 7.90
C GLU A 117 19.64 4.53 7.14
N SER A 118 19.75 4.65 5.82
CA SER A 118 18.64 4.38 4.90
C SER A 118 18.27 2.92 5.06
N VAL A 119 17.22 2.67 5.83
CA VAL A 119 16.55 1.38 5.87
C VAL A 119 15.76 1.29 4.56
N GLU A 120 16.34 0.67 3.54
CA GLU A 120 15.58 0.23 2.38
C GLU A 120 14.80 -1.03 2.79
N CYS A 121 13.49 -0.84 2.96
CA CYS A 121 12.49 -1.90 2.98
C CYS A 121 11.89 -2.04 1.58
#